data_AF-A0A946DQY0-F1
#
_entry.id   AF-A0A946DQY0-F1
#
_cell.length_a   1.000
_cell.length_b   1.000
_cell.length_c   1.000
_cell.angle_alpha   90.00
_cell.angle_beta   90.00
_cell.angle_gamma   90.00
#
_symmetry.space_group_name_H-M   'P 1'
#
loop_
_entity.id
_entity.type
_entity.pdbx_description
1 polymer ?
#
loop_
_entity_poly.entity_id
_entity_poly.type
_entity_poly.pdbx_seq_one_letter_code
_entity_poly.pdbx_strand_id
1 'polypeptide(L)'
;MIQDASFEHTQARRGVRGPAWRFELAESLQPQSPFSRQARRLLQQYDVHVQHAHTYFNLGRRGADGCRQAREKFPTIAAAEKLNQDRALCAQTKVLVLGDCPLPEVAERLQIDEQVVEVWEKLFFDIREAREAIGWIFAHIIRAEQNSGNGSLAARFKLAHLGGPAGARALLDAESRVPLTAAEQLFDRSLKLHLRFDEAVTAPFCSGRDKFRFLNNSLKLKLAEQCLEVEKQKLAARCDDALRKHELAKLRLVAAADRRRGQVEERARKAQQRNQQQQEIAAAREEQRRLRGEALLAEQQAARARAAASPLAQLTWSSATPTQTDTPLADRETQERQWVDERDFVSGSDGNMFDEEEKYDAPIELEVAIA
;
A
#
# COMPACT_ATOMS: atom_id res chain seq x y z
N MET A 1 -30.22 42.49 6.00
CA MET A 1 -30.40 41.03 6.18
C MET A 1 -31.68 40.62 5.47
N ILE A 2 -31.60 40.34 4.17
CA ILE A 2 -32.71 39.70 3.43
C ILE A 2 -32.45 38.22 3.63
N GLN A 3 -33.11 37.60 4.61
CA GLN A 3 -33.11 36.14 4.69
C GLN A 3 -33.80 35.63 3.41
N ASP A 4 -33.10 34.78 2.68
CA ASP A 4 -33.51 34.24 1.39
C ASP A 4 -34.81 33.43 1.54
N ALA A 5 -35.95 34.07 1.28
CA ALA A 5 -37.25 33.39 1.24
C ALA A 5 -37.30 32.20 0.26
N SER A 6 -36.35 32.15 -0.69
CA SER A 6 -36.12 31.03 -1.60
C SER A 6 -35.60 29.79 -0.87
N PHE A 7 -34.76 29.94 0.16
CA PHE A 7 -34.16 28.85 0.92
C PHE A 7 -35.18 28.12 1.80
N GLU A 8 -36.08 28.84 2.47
CA GLU A 8 -37.14 28.22 3.27
C GLU A 8 -38.12 27.41 2.39
N HIS A 9 -38.43 27.92 1.19
CA HIS A 9 -39.29 27.23 0.23
C HIS A 9 -38.67 25.94 -0.31
N THR A 10 -37.35 25.90 -0.55
CA THR A 10 -36.67 24.68 -1.00
C THR A 10 -36.60 23.64 0.11
N GLN A 11 -36.31 24.04 1.35
CA GLN A 11 -36.31 23.13 2.50
C GLN A 11 -37.68 22.50 2.76
N ALA A 12 -38.76 23.31 2.75
CA ALA A 12 -40.11 22.80 2.94
C ALA A 12 -40.51 21.76 1.88
N ARG A 13 -40.11 21.99 0.61
CA ARG A 13 -40.39 21.04 -0.49
C ARG A 13 -39.57 19.76 -0.37
N ARG A 14 -38.29 19.85 -0.03
CA ARG A 14 -37.43 18.68 0.23
C ARG A 14 -38.03 17.82 1.34
N GLY A 15 -38.49 18.44 2.41
CA GLY A 15 -39.13 17.77 3.54
C GLY A 15 -40.31 16.88 3.15
N VAL A 16 -41.12 17.31 2.18
CA VAL A 16 -42.35 16.59 1.78
C VAL A 16 -42.12 15.61 0.62
N ARG A 17 -41.32 16.00 -0.39
CA ARG A 17 -41.20 15.25 -1.65
C ARG A 17 -40.05 14.25 -1.68
N GLY A 18 -39.17 14.26 -0.68
CA GLY A 18 -38.03 13.34 -0.65
C GLY A 18 -36.86 13.81 -1.53
N PRO A 19 -35.90 12.91 -1.85
CA PRO A 19 -34.61 13.29 -2.42
C PRO A 19 -34.67 13.67 -3.91
N ALA A 20 -35.72 13.28 -4.64
CA ALA A 20 -35.90 13.59 -6.06
C ALA A 20 -36.72 14.87 -6.32
N TRP A 21 -36.93 15.70 -5.28
CA TRP A 21 -37.86 16.83 -5.34
C TRP A 21 -37.54 17.84 -6.46
N ARG A 22 -36.25 18.04 -6.81
CA ARG A 22 -35.83 18.96 -7.88
C ARG A 22 -36.28 18.45 -9.25
N PHE A 23 -36.03 17.17 -9.52
CA PHE A 23 -36.49 16.51 -10.74
C PHE A 23 -38.02 16.57 -10.86
N GLU A 24 -38.74 16.17 -9.82
CA GLU A 24 -40.22 16.19 -9.82
C GLU A 24 -40.78 17.60 -10.00
N LEU A 25 -40.13 18.60 -9.39
CA LEU A 25 -40.49 20.00 -9.57
C LEU A 25 -40.30 20.43 -11.02
N ALA A 26 -39.12 20.20 -11.59
CA ALA A 26 -38.79 20.53 -12.98
C ALA A 26 -39.77 19.90 -13.98
N GLU A 27 -40.15 18.64 -13.74
CA GLU A 27 -41.11 17.91 -14.58
C GLU A 27 -42.55 18.44 -14.44
N SER A 28 -42.97 18.80 -13.22
CA SER A 28 -44.32 19.27 -12.91
C SER A 28 -44.64 20.66 -13.45
N LEU A 29 -43.62 21.50 -13.69
CA LEU A 29 -43.77 22.85 -14.22
C LEU A 29 -44.08 22.83 -15.73
N GLN A 30 -45.20 22.25 -16.16
CA GLN A 30 -45.48 22.10 -17.59
C GLN A 30 -45.74 23.47 -18.28
N PRO A 31 -45.24 23.69 -19.52
CA PRO A 31 -45.43 24.94 -20.24
C PRO A 31 -46.89 25.20 -20.64
N GLN A 32 -47.71 24.14 -20.73
CA GLN A 32 -49.15 24.22 -21.01
C GLN A 32 -50.01 24.50 -19.77
N SER A 33 -49.40 24.63 -18.59
CA SER A 33 -50.14 24.99 -17.38
C SER A 33 -50.75 26.40 -17.52
N PRO A 34 -52.02 26.61 -17.16
CA PRO A 34 -52.67 27.92 -17.18
C PRO A 34 -51.94 28.96 -16.30
N PHE A 35 -51.06 28.51 -15.41
CA PHE A 35 -50.20 29.34 -14.57
C PHE A 35 -48.85 29.72 -15.23
N SER A 36 -48.69 29.57 -16.54
CA SER A 36 -47.39 29.69 -17.25
C SER A 36 -46.59 30.96 -16.93
N ARG A 37 -47.22 32.13 -16.75
CA ARG A 37 -46.52 33.37 -16.36
C ARG A 37 -46.00 33.34 -14.92
N GLN A 38 -46.79 32.81 -13.98
CA GLN A 38 -46.40 32.69 -12.58
C GLN A 38 -45.38 31.57 -12.40
N ALA A 39 -45.55 30.44 -13.08
CA ALA A 39 -44.61 29.34 -13.11
C ALA A 39 -43.23 29.76 -13.65
N ARG A 40 -43.18 30.61 -14.68
CA ARG A 40 -41.90 31.17 -15.17
C ARG A 40 -41.20 32.06 -14.14
N ARG A 41 -41.95 32.91 -13.43
CA ARG A 41 -41.38 33.75 -12.35
C ARG A 41 -40.85 32.89 -11.20
N LEU A 42 -41.62 31.87 -10.81
CA LEU A 42 -41.18 30.90 -9.79
C LEU A 42 -39.95 30.13 -10.26
N LEU A 43 -39.89 29.71 -11.52
CA LEU A 43 -38.73 29.03 -12.10
C LEU A 43 -37.45 29.86 -11.98
N GLN A 44 -37.53 31.15 -12.26
CA GLN A 44 -36.40 32.09 -12.12
C GLN A 44 -35.91 32.25 -10.68
N GLN A 45 -36.74 31.90 -9.68
CA GLN A 45 -36.39 31.94 -8.26
C GLN A 45 -35.78 30.64 -7.74
N TYR A 46 -35.90 29.53 -8.49
CA TYR A 46 -35.29 28.25 -8.12
C TYR A 46 -33.83 28.17 -8.58
N ASP A 47 -33.09 27.20 -8.03
CA ASP A 47 -31.71 26.95 -8.39
C ASP A 47 -31.51 26.59 -9.88
N VAL A 48 -30.27 26.78 -10.35
CA VAL A 48 -29.88 26.59 -11.76
C VAL A 48 -30.15 25.15 -12.25
N HIS A 49 -30.07 24.15 -11.36
CA HIS A 49 -30.29 22.75 -11.74
C HIS A 49 -31.77 22.50 -12.08
N VAL A 50 -32.71 23.04 -11.30
CA VAL A 50 -34.15 22.97 -11.63
C VAL A 50 -34.44 23.68 -12.94
N GLN A 51 -33.85 24.85 -13.18
CA GLN A 51 -34.04 25.60 -14.43
C GLN A 51 -33.53 24.84 -15.67
N HIS A 52 -32.32 24.28 -15.58
CA HIS A 52 -31.72 23.49 -16.66
C HIS A 52 -32.50 22.19 -16.91
N ALA A 53 -32.87 21.46 -15.85
CA ALA A 53 -33.67 20.24 -15.96
C ALA A 53 -35.04 20.53 -16.58
N HIS A 54 -35.71 21.61 -16.17
CA HIS A 54 -36.98 22.03 -16.75
C HIS A 54 -36.86 22.32 -18.26
N THR A 55 -35.79 23.01 -18.67
CA THR A 55 -35.52 23.31 -20.09
C THR A 55 -35.24 22.04 -20.88
N TYR A 56 -34.46 21.12 -20.30
CA TYR A 56 -34.16 19.80 -20.87
C TYR A 56 -35.44 18.99 -21.13
N PHE A 57 -36.31 18.81 -20.12
CA PHE A 57 -37.56 18.05 -20.28
C PHE A 57 -38.55 18.70 -21.24
N ASN A 58 -38.62 20.04 -21.26
CA ASN A 58 -39.48 20.74 -22.22
C ASN A 58 -39.04 20.55 -23.66
N LEU A 59 -37.73 20.51 -23.93
CA LEU A 59 -37.22 20.20 -25.26
C LEU A 59 -37.55 18.75 -25.63
N GLY A 60 -37.33 17.79 -24.72
CA GLY A 60 -37.65 16.38 -24.95
C GLY A 60 -39.13 16.11 -25.28
N ARG A 61 -40.05 16.87 -24.68
CA ARG A 61 -41.50 16.75 -24.98
C ARG A 61 -41.90 17.14 -26.40
N ARG A 62 -41.00 17.76 -27.19
CA ARG A 62 -41.25 18.11 -28.61
C ARG A 62 -41.05 16.95 -29.58
N GLY A 63 -40.83 15.73 -29.06
CA GLY A 63 -40.61 14.53 -29.87
C GLY A 63 -39.13 14.21 -30.07
N ALA A 64 -38.83 13.33 -31.03
CA ALA A 64 -37.49 12.78 -31.23
C ALA A 64 -36.41 13.85 -31.51
N ASP A 65 -36.74 14.85 -32.33
CA ASP A 65 -35.82 15.96 -32.62
C ASP A 65 -35.57 16.83 -31.39
N GLY A 66 -36.62 17.05 -30.58
CA GLY A 66 -36.53 17.74 -29.30
C GLY A 66 -35.64 17.01 -28.30
N CYS A 67 -35.75 15.68 -28.20
CA CYS A 67 -34.87 14.85 -27.38
C CYS A 67 -33.41 14.95 -27.83
N ARG A 68 -33.15 14.97 -29.15
CA ARG A 68 -31.79 15.13 -29.69
C ARG A 68 -31.20 16.48 -29.30
N GLN A 69 -31.94 17.57 -29.56
CA GLN A 69 -31.54 18.93 -29.18
C GLN A 69 -31.32 19.07 -27.67
N ALA A 70 -32.17 18.43 -26.85
CA ALA A 70 -32.04 18.45 -25.40
C ALA A 70 -30.73 17.80 -24.95
N ARG A 71 -30.36 16.64 -25.53
CA ARG A 71 -29.12 15.92 -25.24
C ARG A 71 -27.88 16.68 -25.70
N GLU A 72 -27.94 17.32 -26.86
CA GLU A 72 -26.85 18.16 -27.38
C GLU A 72 -26.63 19.39 -26.49
N LYS A 73 -27.72 20.02 -26.03
CA LYS A 73 -27.64 21.24 -25.21
C LYS A 73 -27.30 20.98 -23.75
N PHE A 74 -27.73 19.85 -23.19
CA PHE A 74 -27.51 19.47 -21.79
C PHE A 74 -26.98 18.03 -21.66
N PRO A 75 -25.75 17.76 -22.13
CA PRO A 75 -25.20 16.42 -22.18
C PRO A 75 -25.05 15.78 -20.78
N THR A 76 -24.69 16.56 -19.77
CA THR A 76 -24.55 16.08 -18.38
C THR A 76 -25.88 15.67 -17.76
N ILE A 77 -26.96 16.42 -18.00
CA ILE A 77 -28.31 16.06 -17.53
C ILE A 77 -28.80 14.80 -18.24
N ALA A 78 -28.55 14.66 -19.54
CA ALA A 78 -28.89 13.46 -20.29
C ALA A 78 -28.13 12.23 -19.78
N ALA A 79 -26.85 12.37 -19.46
CA ALA A 79 -26.05 11.30 -18.85
C ALA A 79 -26.54 10.94 -17.44
N ALA A 80 -26.89 11.95 -16.63
CA ALA A 80 -27.47 11.74 -15.29
C ALA A 80 -28.85 11.04 -15.36
N GLU A 81 -29.69 11.39 -16.33
CA GLU A 81 -30.95 10.70 -16.58
C GLU A 81 -30.71 9.24 -16.97
N LYS A 82 -29.72 8.97 -17.85
CA LYS A 82 -29.33 7.61 -18.22
C LYS A 82 -28.83 6.81 -17.02
N LEU A 83 -28.01 7.41 -16.15
CA LEU A 83 -27.58 6.81 -14.89
C LEU A 83 -28.77 6.47 -13.99
N ASN A 84 -29.76 7.37 -13.88
CA ASN A 84 -30.95 7.14 -13.09
C ASN A 84 -31.84 6.00 -13.64
N GLN A 85 -31.83 5.78 -14.96
CA GLN A 85 -32.56 4.69 -15.61
C GLN A 85 -31.88 3.32 -15.45
N ASP A 86 -30.55 3.28 -15.31
CA ASP A 86 -29.82 2.05 -14.99
C ASP A 86 -30.03 1.67 -13.52
N ARG A 87 -30.91 0.69 -13.28
CA ARG A 87 -31.29 0.28 -11.92
C ARG A 87 -30.10 -0.18 -11.07
N ALA A 88 -29.12 -0.88 -11.68
CA ALA A 88 -28.00 -1.43 -10.94
C ALA A 88 -27.03 -0.31 -10.53
N LEU A 89 -26.60 0.51 -11.50
CA LEU A 89 -25.70 1.63 -11.23
C LEU A 89 -26.36 2.69 -10.34
N CYS A 90 -27.65 2.99 -10.54
CA CYS A 90 -28.40 3.92 -9.68
C CYS A 90 -28.43 3.44 -8.23
N ALA A 91 -28.69 2.15 -7.98
CA ALA A 91 -28.68 1.60 -6.63
C ALA A 91 -27.31 1.71 -5.96
N GLN A 92 -26.23 1.39 -6.69
CA GLN A 92 -24.85 1.50 -6.19
C GLN A 92 -24.45 2.95 -5.91
N THR A 93 -24.82 3.87 -6.79
CA THR A 93 -24.58 5.32 -6.62
C THR A 93 -25.33 5.85 -5.39
N LYS A 94 -26.60 5.46 -5.20
CA LYS A 94 -27.39 5.82 -4.00
C LYS A 94 -26.73 5.30 -2.72
N VAL A 95 -26.24 4.06 -2.71
CA VAL A 95 -25.52 3.47 -1.56
C VAL A 95 -24.30 4.32 -1.19
N LEU A 96 -23.47 4.68 -2.17
CA LEU A 96 -22.25 5.47 -1.95
C LEU A 96 -22.55 6.89 -1.45
N VAL A 97 -23.48 7.60 -2.09
CA VAL A 97 -23.83 8.97 -1.69
C VAL A 97 -24.49 8.99 -0.31
N LEU A 98 -25.33 7.99 0.01
CA LEU A 98 -25.97 7.86 1.32
C LEU A 98 -24.96 7.59 2.44
N GLY A 99 -23.91 6.82 2.14
CA GLY A 99 -22.78 6.62 3.03
C GLY A 99 -21.81 7.79 3.11
N ASP A 100 -22.04 8.91 2.42
CA ASP A 100 -21.11 10.05 2.41
C ASP A 100 -19.76 9.82 1.75
N CYS A 101 -19.71 8.99 0.71
CA CYS A 101 -18.53 8.96 -0.13
C CYS A 101 -18.35 10.30 -0.89
N PRO A 102 -17.12 10.82 -1.01
CA PRO A 102 -16.80 11.96 -1.86
C PRO A 102 -17.17 11.69 -3.33
N LEU A 103 -17.64 12.73 -4.04
CA LEU A 103 -18.02 12.62 -5.46
C LEU A 103 -16.90 12.05 -6.37
N PRO A 104 -15.63 12.47 -6.23
CA PRO A 104 -14.54 11.88 -7.02
C PRO A 104 -14.40 10.38 -6.81
N GLU A 105 -14.59 9.90 -5.58
CA GLU A 105 -14.51 8.48 -5.25
C GLU A 105 -15.66 7.69 -5.88
N VAL A 106 -16.88 8.25 -5.86
CA VAL A 106 -18.05 7.63 -6.50
C VAL A 106 -17.83 7.51 -8.02
N ALA A 107 -17.32 8.57 -8.62
CA ALA A 107 -16.99 8.64 -10.04
C ALA A 107 -15.96 7.59 -10.44
N GLU A 108 -14.84 7.51 -9.72
CA GLU A 108 -13.77 6.54 -9.95
C GLU A 108 -14.25 5.09 -9.81
N ARG A 109 -14.92 4.77 -8.69
CA ARG A 109 -15.37 3.39 -8.40
C ARG A 109 -16.38 2.87 -9.41
N LEU A 110 -17.29 3.72 -9.88
CA LEU A 110 -18.34 3.31 -10.82
C LEU A 110 -17.96 3.56 -12.29
N GLN A 111 -16.78 4.12 -12.56
CA GLN A 111 -16.32 4.52 -13.89
C GLN A 111 -17.31 5.49 -14.58
N ILE A 112 -17.80 6.46 -13.81
CA ILE A 112 -18.74 7.50 -14.26
C ILE A 112 -18.02 8.84 -14.18
N ASP A 113 -18.31 9.75 -15.11
CA ASP A 113 -17.82 11.13 -15.04
C ASP A 113 -18.32 11.86 -13.78
N GLU A 114 -17.41 12.54 -13.07
CA GLU A 114 -17.72 13.20 -11.79
C GLU A 114 -18.84 14.24 -11.91
N GLN A 115 -18.87 15.02 -13.00
CA GLN A 115 -19.91 16.03 -13.21
C GLN A 115 -21.28 15.39 -13.42
N VAL A 116 -21.32 14.20 -14.01
CA VAL A 116 -22.56 13.43 -14.17
C VAL A 116 -23.08 12.95 -12.81
N VAL A 117 -22.20 12.48 -11.93
CA VAL A 117 -22.56 12.09 -10.55
C VAL A 117 -23.06 13.29 -9.76
N GLU A 118 -22.38 14.44 -9.84
CA GLU A 118 -22.79 15.67 -9.17
C GLU A 118 -24.19 16.13 -9.61
N VAL A 119 -24.42 16.23 -10.93
CA VAL A 119 -25.72 16.63 -11.49
C VAL A 119 -26.80 15.59 -11.14
N TRP A 120 -26.47 14.31 -11.17
CA TRP A 120 -27.38 13.24 -10.78
C TRP A 120 -27.79 13.37 -9.30
N GLU A 121 -26.83 13.61 -8.41
CA GLU A 121 -27.09 13.79 -6.98
C GLU A 121 -28.02 14.99 -6.75
N LYS A 122 -27.71 16.14 -7.34
CA LYS A 122 -28.51 17.36 -7.16
C LYS A 122 -29.94 17.21 -7.67
N LEU A 123 -30.15 16.50 -8.78
CA LEU A 123 -31.47 16.37 -9.42
C LEU A 123 -32.31 15.23 -8.86
N PHE A 124 -31.73 14.05 -8.69
CA PHE A 124 -32.45 12.80 -8.41
C PHE A 124 -32.28 12.30 -6.97
N PHE A 125 -31.18 12.67 -6.30
CA PHE A 125 -30.85 12.11 -4.98
C PHE A 125 -30.24 13.14 -4.03
N ASP A 126 -30.95 14.26 -3.84
CA ASP A 126 -30.49 15.41 -3.07
C ASP A 126 -30.55 15.15 -1.56
N ILE A 127 -29.48 14.58 -1.02
CA ILE A 127 -29.45 14.11 0.37
C ILE A 127 -28.35 14.72 1.24
N ARG A 128 -27.27 15.28 0.66
CA ARG A 128 -26.11 15.74 1.45
C ARG A 128 -26.48 16.74 2.53
N GLU A 129 -27.31 17.72 2.21
CA GLU A 129 -27.77 18.74 3.16
C GLU A 129 -28.80 18.23 4.18
N ALA A 130 -29.43 17.08 3.92
CA ALA A 130 -30.43 16.46 4.80
C ALA A 130 -29.90 15.23 5.53
N ARG A 131 -28.57 15.00 5.52
CA ARG A 131 -28.01 13.76 6.07
C ARG A 131 -28.19 13.63 7.58
N GLU A 132 -28.15 14.74 8.28
CA GLU A 132 -28.38 14.78 9.74
C GLU A 132 -29.85 14.55 10.10
N ALA A 133 -30.77 14.72 9.13
CA ALA A 133 -32.18 14.44 9.31
C ALA A 133 -32.46 12.94 9.19
N ILE A 134 -31.97 12.16 10.16
CA ILE A 134 -32.08 10.69 10.22
C ILE A 134 -33.54 10.26 9.98
N GLY A 135 -34.50 10.87 10.67
CA GLY A 135 -35.93 10.55 10.50
C GLY A 135 -36.42 10.76 9.06
N TRP A 136 -35.92 11.77 8.36
CA TRP A 136 -36.27 12.05 6.97
C TRP A 136 -35.66 11.02 6.02
N ILE A 137 -34.38 10.64 6.20
CA ILE A 137 -33.74 9.57 5.43
C ILE A 137 -34.49 8.25 5.60
N PHE A 138 -34.82 7.89 6.85
CA PHE A 138 -35.57 6.67 7.13
C PHE A 138 -36.95 6.69 6.48
N ALA A 139 -37.67 7.81 6.56
CA ALA A 139 -39.02 7.91 6.01
C ALA A 139 -39.06 7.92 4.47
N HIS A 140 -38.21 8.73 3.83
CA HIS A 140 -38.29 9.02 2.38
C HIS A 140 -37.38 8.15 1.51
N ILE A 141 -36.37 7.51 2.09
CA ILE A 141 -35.41 6.70 1.32
C ILE A 141 -35.54 5.23 1.71
N ILE A 142 -35.27 4.91 2.97
CA ILE A 142 -35.19 3.51 3.42
C ILE A 142 -36.58 2.85 3.42
N ARG A 143 -37.55 3.46 4.13
CA ARG A 143 -38.92 2.94 4.21
C ARG A 143 -39.63 3.00 2.85
N ALA A 144 -39.31 3.99 2.01
CA ALA A 144 -39.86 4.08 0.66
C ALA A 144 -39.46 2.86 -0.18
N GLU A 145 -38.16 2.52 -0.25
CA GLU A 145 -37.70 1.31 -0.95
C GLU A 145 -38.25 0.03 -0.34
N GLN A 146 -38.34 -0.04 0.99
CA GLN A 146 -38.94 -1.18 1.68
C GLN A 146 -40.41 -1.36 1.27
N ASN A 147 -41.20 -0.28 1.25
CA ASN A 147 -42.60 -0.30 0.84
C ASN A 147 -42.78 -0.66 -0.64
N SER A 148 -41.79 -0.33 -1.49
CA SER A 148 -41.75 -0.77 -2.89
C SER A 148 -41.39 -2.25 -3.07
N GLY A 149 -41.15 -3.00 -1.99
CA GLY A 149 -40.77 -4.41 -2.03
C GLY A 149 -39.27 -4.65 -2.19
N ASN A 150 -38.44 -3.59 -2.19
CA ASN A 150 -36.99 -3.68 -2.36
C ASN A 150 -36.28 -3.81 -1.00
N GLY A 151 -36.68 -4.79 -0.18
CA GLY A 151 -36.18 -4.97 1.19
C GLY A 151 -34.65 -5.10 1.29
N SER A 152 -34.03 -5.81 0.33
CA SER A 152 -32.58 -5.94 0.26
C SER A 152 -31.87 -4.60 0.03
N LEU A 153 -32.38 -3.75 -0.87
CA LEU A 153 -31.80 -2.42 -1.11
C LEU A 153 -32.02 -1.49 0.08
N ALA A 154 -33.19 -1.55 0.73
CA ALA A 154 -33.46 -0.80 1.96
C ALA A 154 -32.49 -1.17 3.09
N ALA A 155 -32.17 -2.47 3.25
CA ALA A 155 -31.17 -2.92 4.22
C ALA A 155 -29.77 -2.37 3.89
N ARG A 156 -29.39 -2.36 2.61
CA ARG A 156 -28.13 -1.73 2.15
C ARG A 156 -28.10 -0.24 2.45
N PHE A 157 -29.19 0.48 2.20
CA PHE A 157 -29.29 1.91 2.52
C PHE A 157 -29.16 2.19 4.01
N LYS A 158 -29.82 1.38 4.85
CA LYS A 158 -29.69 1.49 6.31
C LYS A 158 -28.25 1.27 6.75
N LEU A 159 -27.59 0.24 6.24
CA LEU A 159 -26.20 -0.04 6.56
C LEU A 159 -25.24 1.05 6.06
N ALA A 160 -25.42 1.54 4.82
CA ALA A 160 -24.61 2.62 4.28
C ALA A 160 -24.75 3.91 5.09
N HIS A 161 -25.99 4.27 5.47
CA HIS A 161 -26.25 5.46 6.28
C HIS A 161 -25.61 5.37 7.67
N LEU A 162 -25.75 4.23 8.36
CA LEU A 162 -25.23 4.04 9.72
C LEU A 162 -23.71 3.79 9.75
N GLY A 163 -23.19 3.08 8.75
CA GLY A 163 -21.77 2.74 8.63
C GLY A 163 -20.93 3.81 7.92
N GLY A 164 -21.56 4.86 7.39
CA GLY A 164 -20.89 5.93 6.67
C GLY A 164 -20.09 5.42 5.45
N PRO A 165 -18.97 6.07 5.11
CA PRO A 165 -18.25 5.75 3.88
C PRO A 165 -17.67 4.34 3.91
N ALA A 166 -17.21 3.89 5.09
CA ALA A 166 -16.69 2.55 5.29
C ALA A 166 -17.76 1.48 5.02
N GLY A 167 -18.97 1.67 5.52
CA GLY A 167 -20.09 0.75 5.28
C GLY A 167 -20.51 0.71 3.81
N ALA A 168 -20.51 1.85 3.12
CA ALA A 168 -20.87 1.91 1.70
C ALA A 168 -19.82 1.26 0.79
N ARG A 169 -18.53 1.47 1.07
CA ARG A 169 -17.42 0.80 0.36
C ARG A 169 -17.50 -0.71 0.53
N ALA A 170 -17.60 -1.16 1.78
CA ALA A 170 -17.73 -2.57 2.12
C ALA A 170 -18.90 -3.25 1.39
N LEU A 171 -20.03 -2.56 1.25
CA LEU A 171 -21.19 -3.07 0.52
C LEU A 171 -20.91 -3.33 -0.97
N LEU A 172 -20.18 -2.44 -1.63
CA LEU A 172 -19.82 -2.62 -3.05
C LEU A 172 -18.69 -3.63 -3.22
N ASP A 173 -17.69 -3.58 -2.34
CA ASP A 173 -16.56 -4.49 -2.37
C ASP A 173 -17.06 -5.94 -2.22
N ALA A 174 -18.04 -6.17 -1.33
CA ALA A 174 -18.70 -7.46 -1.14
C ALA A 174 -19.51 -7.98 -2.36
N GLU A 175 -19.88 -7.10 -3.30
CA GLU A 175 -20.55 -7.44 -4.56
C GLU A 175 -19.56 -7.68 -5.71
N SER A 176 -18.44 -6.94 -5.71
CA SER A 176 -17.46 -6.90 -6.80
C SER A 176 -16.66 -8.21 -7.02
N ARG A 177 -16.74 -9.18 -6.08
CA ARG A 177 -16.01 -10.47 -6.13
C ARG A 177 -14.49 -10.33 -6.29
N VAL A 178 -13.92 -9.20 -5.88
CA VAL A 178 -12.47 -9.01 -5.81
C VAL A 178 -11.88 -10.13 -4.91
N PRO A 179 -10.71 -10.70 -5.24
CA PRO A 179 -10.04 -11.63 -4.35
C PRO A 179 -9.74 -10.95 -3.01
N LEU A 180 -10.42 -11.42 -1.96
CA LEU A 180 -10.32 -10.87 -0.62
C LEU A 180 -9.36 -11.71 0.22
N THR A 181 -8.60 -11.05 1.09
CA THR A 181 -7.84 -11.71 2.17
C THR A 181 -8.80 -12.49 3.09
N ALA A 182 -8.29 -13.48 3.83
CA ALA A 182 -9.12 -14.25 4.76
C ALA A 182 -9.88 -13.35 5.78
N ALA A 183 -9.27 -12.24 6.23
CA ALA A 183 -9.90 -11.29 7.14
C ALA A 183 -11.07 -10.56 6.47
N GLU A 184 -10.87 -10.06 5.26
CA GLU A 184 -11.91 -9.38 4.48
C GLU A 184 -13.06 -10.33 4.12
N GLN A 185 -12.78 -11.60 3.79
CA GLN A 185 -13.83 -12.60 3.56
C GLN A 185 -14.72 -12.82 4.79
N LEU A 186 -14.14 -12.84 5.99
CA LEU A 186 -14.93 -12.95 7.23
C LEU A 186 -15.75 -11.70 7.49
N PHE A 187 -15.19 -10.52 7.22
CA PHE A 187 -15.92 -9.27 7.32
C PHE A 187 -17.10 -9.23 6.34
N ASP A 188 -16.89 -9.63 5.09
CA ASP A 188 -17.90 -9.78 4.05
C ASP A 188 -19.04 -10.71 4.45
N ARG A 189 -18.70 -11.89 5.01
CA ARG A 189 -19.69 -12.84 5.52
C ARG A 189 -20.49 -12.24 6.67
N SER A 190 -19.82 -11.54 7.60
CA SER A 190 -20.46 -10.85 8.72
C SER A 190 -21.44 -9.78 8.24
N LEU A 191 -21.06 -9.03 7.21
CA LEU A 191 -21.88 -8.01 6.57
C LEU A 191 -23.12 -8.61 5.91
N LYS A 192 -22.93 -9.69 5.13
CA LYS A 192 -24.01 -10.41 4.46
C LYS A 192 -25.01 -11.01 5.46
N LEU A 193 -24.53 -11.47 6.62
CA LEU A 193 -25.41 -11.92 7.71
C LEU A 193 -26.22 -10.77 8.31
N HIS A 194 -25.60 -9.61 8.57
CA HIS A 194 -26.30 -8.42 9.06
C HIS A 194 -27.40 -7.97 8.09
N LEU A 195 -27.11 -7.92 6.79
CA LEU A 195 -28.10 -7.55 5.77
C LEU A 195 -29.29 -8.51 5.74
N ARG A 196 -29.03 -9.82 5.84
CA ARG A 196 -30.09 -10.84 5.90
C ARG A 196 -30.91 -10.77 7.17
N PHE A 197 -30.28 -10.45 8.30
CA PHE A 197 -30.98 -10.22 9.56
C PHE A 197 -31.90 -9.00 9.47
N ASP A 198 -31.39 -7.88 8.99
CA ASP A 198 -32.18 -6.66 8.80
C ASP A 198 -33.34 -6.88 7.81
N GLU A 199 -33.11 -7.58 6.71
CA GLU A 199 -34.15 -7.99 5.77
C GLU A 199 -35.22 -8.87 6.43
N ALA A 200 -34.81 -9.86 7.25
CA ALA A 200 -35.73 -10.75 7.93
C ALA A 200 -36.58 -10.03 9.01
N VAL A 201 -35.99 -9.07 9.73
CA VAL A 201 -36.68 -8.29 10.78
C VAL A 201 -37.66 -7.29 10.17
N THR A 202 -37.34 -6.73 9.01
CA THR A 202 -38.15 -5.70 8.34
C THR A 202 -39.27 -6.28 7.47
N ALA A 203 -39.24 -7.58 7.18
CA ALA A 203 -40.29 -8.26 6.43
C ALA A 203 -41.63 -8.28 7.22
N PRO A 204 -42.77 -7.95 6.56
CA PRO A 204 -44.06 -7.94 7.23
C PRO A 204 -44.55 -9.36 7.61
N PHE A 205 -45.09 -9.52 8.82
CA PHE A 205 -45.61 -10.79 9.35
C PHE A 205 -47.11 -10.96 9.11
N CYS A 206 -47.52 -11.05 7.84
CA CYS A 206 -48.94 -11.11 7.49
C CYS A 206 -49.57 -12.49 7.75
N SER A 207 -48.78 -13.56 7.71
CA SER A 207 -49.29 -14.94 7.86
C SER A 207 -48.49 -15.77 8.87
N GLY A 208 -49.10 -16.87 9.35
CA GLY A 208 -48.39 -17.86 10.15
C GLY A 208 -47.20 -18.48 9.43
N ARG A 209 -47.26 -18.57 8.09
CA ARG A 209 -46.15 -19.03 7.24
C ARG A 209 -44.97 -18.07 7.27
N ASP A 210 -45.23 -16.77 7.32
CA ASP A 210 -44.18 -15.74 7.41
C ASP A 210 -43.47 -15.80 8.77
N LYS A 211 -44.23 -16.01 9.85
CA LYS A 211 -43.67 -16.23 11.19
C LYS A 211 -42.75 -17.46 11.22
N PHE A 212 -43.19 -18.58 10.63
CA PHE A 212 -42.36 -19.78 10.53
C PHE A 212 -41.11 -19.57 9.66
N ARG A 213 -41.24 -18.85 8.54
CA ARG A 213 -40.10 -18.48 7.68
C ARG A 213 -39.08 -17.64 8.45
N PHE A 214 -39.53 -16.66 9.23
CA PHE A 214 -38.65 -15.85 10.08
C PHE A 214 -37.96 -16.69 11.14
N LEU A 215 -38.67 -17.56 11.86
CA LEU A 215 -38.04 -18.46 12.84
C LEU A 215 -36.96 -19.32 12.20
N ASN A 216 -37.25 -19.93 11.04
CA ASN A 216 -36.27 -20.70 10.28
C ASN A 216 -35.05 -19.87 9.87
N ASN A 217 -35.28 -18.67 9.31
CA ASN A 217 -34.20 -17.75 8.94
C ASN A 217 -33.37 -17.32 10.16
N SER A 218 -34.01 -17.06 11.30
CA SER A 218 -33.32 -16.67 12.54
C SER A 218 -32.43 -17.78 13.10
N LEU A 219 -32.87 -19.05 13.03
CA LEU A 219 -32.04 -20.19 13.44
C LEU A 219 -30.85 -20.38 12.49
N LYS A 220 -31.07 -20.25 11.17
CA LYS A 220 -29.99 -20.30 10.18
C LYS A 220 -28.98 -19.17 10.38
N LEU A 221 -29.44 -17.96 10.70
CA LEU A 221 -28.59 -16.82 11.01
C LEU A 221 -27.75 -17.09 12.25
N LYS A 222 -28.36 -17.54 13.36
CA LYS A 222 -27.61 -17.89 14.58
C LYS A 222 -26.55 -18.97 14.34
N LEU A 223 -26.87 -19.99 13.55
CA LEU A 223 -25.90 -21.03 13.19
C LEU A 223 -24.74 -20.41 12.39
N ALA A 224 -25.03 -19.58 11.39
CA ALA A 224 -24.01 -18.93 10.58
C ALA A 224 -23.13 -17.95 11.40
N GLU A 225 -23.71 -17.24 12.37
CA GLU A 225 -22.99 -16.40 13.32
C GLU A 225 -22.00 -17.24 14.16
N GLN A 226 -22.44 -18.39 14.69
CA GLN A 226 -21.56 -19.30 15.43
C GLN A 226 -20.41 -19.83 14.56
N CYS A 227 -20.71 -20.23 13.32
CA CYS A 227 -19.67 -20.67 12.38
C CYS A 227 -18.65 -19.55 12.09
N LEU A 228 -19.14 -18.33 11.86
CA LEU A 228 -18.30 -17.16 11.59
C LEU A 228 -17.42 -16.81 12.79
N GLU A 229 -17.94 -16.95 14.02
CA GLU A 229 -17.15 -16.73 15.24
C GLU A 229 -16.01 -17.75 15.39
N VAL A 230 -16.28 -19.03 15.11
CA VAL A 230 -15.23 -20.06 15.09
C VAL A 230 -14.18 -19.76 14.01
N GLU A 231 -14.58 -19.29 12.84
CA GLU A 231 -13.63 -18.89 11.78
C GLU A 231 -12.78 -17.68 12.18
N LYS A 232 -13.37 -16.67 12.85
CA LYS A 232 -12.62 -15.53 13.41
C LYS A 232 -11.58 -15.98 14.42
N GLN A 233 -11.94 -16.88 15.34
CA GLN A 233 -11.02 -17.45 16.32
C GLN A 233 -9.87 -18.22 15.64
N LYS A 234 -10.17 -18.99 14.59
CA LYS A 234 -9.14 -19.68 13.80
C LYS A 234 -8.20 -18.70 13.11
N LEU A 235 -8.72 -17.61 12.54
CA LEU A 235 -7.89 -16.59 11.90
C LEU A 235 -7.00 -15.89 12.94
N ALA A 236 -7.56 -15.49 14.09
CA ALA A 236 -6.80 -14.89 15.18
C ALA A 236 -5.65 -15.79 15.64
N ALA A 237 -5.92 -17.08 15.86
CA ALA A 237 -4.88 -18.06 16.22
C ALA A 237 -3.77 -18.18 15.15
N ARG A 238 -4.13 -18.13 13.86
CA ARG A 238 -3.14 -18.13 12.76
C ARG A 238 -2.28 -16.86 12.77
N CYS A 239 -2.88 -15.70 13.02
CA CYS A 239 -2.16 -14.44 13.14
C CYS A 239 -1.18 -14.47 14.32
N ASP A 240 -1.62 -14.95 15.48
CA ASP A 240 -0.76 -15.09 16.67
C ASP A 240 0.42 -16.03 16.42
N ASP A 241 0.17 -17.18 15.77
CA ASP A 241 1.24 -18.12 15.44
C ASP A 241 2.21 -17.55 14.40
N ALA A 242 1.73 -16.77 13.43
CA ALA A 242 2.58 -16.07 12.48
C ALA A 242 3.46 -15.02 13.17
N LEU A 243 2.89 -14.25 14.11
CA LEU A 243 3.64 -13.28 14.92
C LEU A 243 4.72 -13.97 15.77
N ARG A 244 4.39 -15.06 16.46
CA ARG A 244 5.37 -15.85 17.23
C ARG A 244 6.51 -16.37 16.37
N LYS A 245 6.21 -16.89 15.17
CA LYS A 245 7.24 -17.36 14.22
C LYS A 245 8.15 -16.22 13.78
N HIS A 246 7.58 -15.04 13.52
CA HIS A 246 8.34 -13.86 13.13
C HIS A 246 9.24 -13.35 14.28
N GLU A 247 8.75 -13.35 15.52
CA GLU A 247 9.56 -13.01 16.70
C GLU A 247 10.71 -14.00 16.91
N LEU A 248 10.45 -15.30 16.79
CA LEU A 248 11.49 -16.33 16.85
C LEU A 248 12.53 -16.16 15.74
N ALA A 249 12.09 -15.80 14.52
CA ALA A 249 13.01 -15.51 13.42
C ALA A 249 13.90 -14.29 13.73
N LYS A 250 13.33 -13.22 14.29
CA LYS A 250 14.09 -12.04 14.75
C LYS A 250 15.13 -12.42 15.81
N LEU A 251 14.75 -13.20 16.82
CA LEU A 251 15.69 -13.65 17.86
C LEU A 251 16.81 -14.53 17.29
N ARG A 252 16.51 -15.39 16.31
CA ARG A 252 17.52 -16.20 15.61
C ARG A 252 18.50 -15.34 14.82
N LEU A 253 18.02 -14.29 14.15
CA LEU A 253 18.88 -13.35 13.43
C LEU A 253 19.82 -12.60 14.38
N VAL A 254 19.32 -12.13 15.52
CA VAL A 254 20.15 -11.49 16.56
C VAL A 254 21.20 -12.46 17.09
N ALA A 255 20.81 -13.68 17.49
CA ALA A 255 21.75 -14.70 17.96
C ALA A 255 22.76 -15.14 16.89
N ALA A 256 22.41 -15.11 15.61
CA ALA A 256 23.35 -15.34 14.51
C ALA A 256 24.34 -14.19 14.36
N ALA A 257 23.88 -12.93 14.47
CA ALA A 257 24.73 -11.75 14.43
C ALA A 257 25.73 -11.75 15.60
N ASP A 258 25.28 -12.08 16.82
CA ASP A 258 26.14 -12.15 18.00
C ASP A 258 27.20 -13.25 17.88
N ARG A 259 26.83 -14.42 17.34
CA ARG A 259 27.81 -15.49 17.04
C ARG A 259 28.84 -15.05 16.02
N ARG A 260 28.43 -14.34 14.96
CA ARG A 260 29.36 -13.78 13.96
C ARG A 260 30.30 -12.76 14.60
N ARG A 261 29.78 -11.85 15.44
CA ARG A 261 30.60 -10.89 16.19
C ARG A 261 31.62 -11.58 17.09
N GLY A 262 31.19 -12.57 17.88
CA GLY A 262 32.09 -13.36 18.73
C GLY A 262 33.18 -14.08 17.93
N GLN A 263 32.86 -14.65 16.77
CA GLN A 263 33.85 -15.28 15.89
C GLN A 263 34.85 -14.27 15.31
N VAL A 264 34.39 -13.07 14.92
CA VAL A 264 35.26 -11.99 14.44
C VAL A 264 36.19 -11.51 15.55
N GLU A 265 35.68 -11.31 16.77
CA GLU A 265 36.48 -10.93 17.93
C GLU A 265 37.52 -12.00 18.30
N GLU A 266 37.15 -13.29 18.28
CA GLU A 266 38.08 -14.38 18.55
C GLU A 266 39.17 -14.46 17.49
N ARG A 267 38.81 -14.29 16.21
CA ARG A 267 39.78 -14.22 15.10
C ARG A 267 40.71 -13.01 15.25
N ALA A 268 40.18 -11.85 15.63
CA ALA A 268 40.97 -10.66 15.90
C ALA A 268 41.97 -10.87 17.06
N ARG A 269 41.53 -11.50 18.16
CA ARG A 269 42.41 -11.86 19.29
C ARG A 269 43.51 -12.82 18.87
N LYS A 270 43.18 -13.89 18.12
CA LYS A 270 44.19 -14.84 17.62
C LYS A 270 45.17 -14.17 16.66
N ALA A 271 44.70 -13.26 15.80
CA ALA A 271 45.57 -12.48 14.92
C ALA A 271 46.51 -11.56 15.72
N GLN A 272 46.01 -10.88 16.75
CA GLN A 272 46.83 -10.06 17.65
C GLN A 272 47.90 -10.89 18.37
N GLN A 273 47.54 -12.06 18.91
CA GLN A 273 48.49 -12.98 19.55
C GLN A 273 49.58 -13.46 18.58
N ARG A 274 49.19 -13.83 17.35
CA ARG A 274 50.16 -14.22 16.31
C ARG A 274 51.11 -13.07 15.96
N ASN A 275 50.59 -11.85 15.85
CA ASN A 275 51.40 -10.67 15.57
C ASN A 275 52.38 -10.38 16.71
N GLN A 276 51.94 -10.50 17.97
CA GLN A 276 52.82 -10.37 19.15
C GLN A 276 53.92 -11.44 19.16
N GLN A 277 53.57 -12.70 18.94
CA GLN A 277 54.56 -13.79 18.84
C GLN A 277 55.56 -13.56 17.70
N GLN A 278 55.09 -13.07 16.54
CA GLN A 278 55.98 -12.72 15.43
C GLN A 278 56.92 -11.58 15.79
N GLN A 279 56.45 -10.56 16.51
CA GLN A 279 57.28 -9.46 17.02
C GLN A 279 58.32 -9.95 18.02
N GLU A 280 57.95 -10.82 18.96
CA GLU A 280 58.89 -11.43 19.92
C GLU A 280 59.96 -12.27 19.22
N ILE A 281 59.56 -13.12 18.26
CA ILE A 281 60.50 -13.92 17.46
C ILE A 281 61.44 -13.01 16.65
N ALA A 282 60.91 -11.94 16.06
CA ALA A 282 61.71 -10.98 15.31
C ALA A 282 62.72 -10.26 16.22
N ALA A 283 62.30 -9.78 17.39
CA ALA A 283 63.15 -9.14 18.37
C ALA A 283 64.26 -10.08 18.89
N ALA A 284 63.92 -11.34 19.21
CA ALA A 284 64.90 -12.34 19.63
C ALA A 284 65.92 -12.64 18.53
N ARG A 285 65.49 -12.68 17.25
CA ARG A 285 66.39 -12.82 16.10
C ARG A 285 67.30 -11.62 15.94
N GLU A 286 66.80 -10.41 16.14
CA GLU A 286 67.60 -9.18 16.11
C GLU A 286 68.64 -9.16 17.23
N GLU A 287 68.26 -9.53 18.45
CA GLU A 287 69.18 -9.64 19.59
C GLU A 287 70.26 -10.70 19.32
N GLN A 288 69.88 -11.86 18.80
CA GLN A 288 70.83 -12.90 18.42
C GLN A 288 71.79 -12.43 17.31
N ARG A 289 71.29 -11.67 16.33
CA ARG A 289 72.13 -11.01 15.32
C ARG A 289 73.08 -10.01 15.95
N ARG A 290 72.63 -9.21 16.93
CA ARG A 290 73.45 -8.24 17.65
C ARG A 290 74.59 -8.95 18.41
N LEU A 291 74.26 -9.97 19.20
CA LEU A 291 75.24 -10.77 19.94
C LEU A 291 76.25 -11.46 19.03
N ARG A 292 75.80 -12.02 17.88
CA ARG A 292 76.71 -12.57 16.87
C ARG A 292 77.62 -11.50 16.26
N GLY A 293 77.07 -10.31 15.99
CA GLY A 293 77.85 -9.17 15.52
C GLY A 293 78.92 -8.73 16.52
N GLU A 294 78.55 -8.61 17.80
CA GLU A 294 79.48 -8.30 18.90
C GLU A 294 80.57 -9.37 19.05
N ALA A 295 80.20 -10.66 18.98
CA ALA A 295 81.15 -11.77 19.04
C ALA A 295 82.13 -11.76 17.85
N LEU A 296 81.64 -11.52 16.64
CA LEU A 296 82.50 -11.38 15.45
C LEU A 296 83.46 -10.19 15.57
N LEU A 297 82.98 -9.05 16.10
CA LEU A 297 83.84 -7.88 16.36
C LEU A 297 84.91 -8.21 17.40
N ALA A 298 84.57 -8.89 18.49
CA ALA A 298 85.51 -9.33 19.52
C ALA A 298 86.54 -10.32 18.96
N GLU A 299 86.10 -11.28 18.13
CA GLU A 299 86.98 -12.23 17.45
C GLU A 299 87.94 -11.53 16.48
N GLN A 300 87.44 -10.56 15.71
CA GLN A 300 88.28 -9.72 14.85
C GLN A 300 89.30 -8.92 15.65
N GLN A 301 88.91 -8.34 16.78
CA GLN A 301 89.84 -7.63 17.67
C GLN A 301 90.90 -8.57 18.24
N ALA A 302 90.52 -9.76 18.69
CA ALA A 302 91.46 -10.78 19.18
C ALA A 302 92.38 -11.30 18.07
N ALA A 303 91.88 -11.48 16.85
CA ALA A 303 92.68 -11.84 15.68
C ALA A 303 93.67 -10.72 15.31
N ARG A 304 93.24 -9.46 15.33
CA ARG A 304 94.12 -8.29 15.13
C ARG A 304 95.19 -8.20 16.21
N ALA A 305 94.84 -8.42 17.49
CA ALA A 305 95.80 -8.44 18.59
C ALA A 305 96.82 -9.59 18.44
N ARG A 306 96.36 -10.80 18.05
CA ARG A 306 97.23 -11.94 17.72
C ARG A 306 98.14 -11.65 16.53
N ALA A 307 97.61 -11.02 15.48
CA ALA A 307 98.38 -10.60 14.33
C ALA A 307 99.44 -9.57 14.74
N ALA A 308 99.09 -8.56 15.54
CA ALA A 308 100.02 -7.54 16.04
C ALA A 308 101.11 -8.12 16.97
N ALA A 309 100.80 -9.15 17.75
CA ALA A 309 101.76 -9.85 18.60
C ALA A 309 102.60 -10.90 17.85
N SER A 310 102.24 -11.21 16.60
CA SER A 310 103.00 -12.16 15.79
C SER A 310 104.34 -11.52 15.35
N PRO A 311 105.47 -12.25 15.44
CA PRO A 311 106.77 -11.76 14.98
C PRO A 311 106.81 -11.44 13.47
N LEU A 312 105.82 -11.91 12.69
CA LEU A 312 105.65 -11.57 11.28
C LEU A 312 105.02 -10.18 11.03
N ALA A 313 104.43 -9.52 12.04
CA ALA A 313 103.84 -8.19 11.87
C ALA A 313 104.87 -7.05 11.69
N GLN A 314 106.14 -7.32 11.96
CA GLN A 314 107.25 -6.39 11.68
C GLN A 314 107.70 -6.43 10.21
N LEU A 315 107.18 -7.35 9.40
CA LEU A 315 107.40 -7.35 7.96
C LEU A 315 106.44 -6.35 7.31
N THR A 316 106.94 -5.14 7.06
CA THR A 316 106.30 -4.17 6.17
C THR A 316 106.31 -4.73 4.75
N TRP A 317 105.24 -5.42 4.36
CA TRP A 317 105.02 -5.75 2.95
C TRP A 317 104.74 -4.45 2.22
N SER A 318 105.74 -3.95 1.48
CA SER A 318 105.57 -2.90 0.49
C SER A 318 104.72 -3.45 -0.66
N SER A 319 103.41 -3.56 -0.45
CA SER A 319 102.47 -3.89 -1.52
C SER A 319 102.41 -2.69 -2.46
N ALA A 320 103.07 -2.85 -3.60
CA ALA A 320 102.97 -1.97 -4.74
C ALA A 320 101.48 -1.67 -5.03
N THR A 321 101.18 -0.39 -5.19
CA THR A 321 99.97 0.14 -5.81
C THR A 321 99.53 -0.76 -6.97
N PRO A 322 98.36 -1.41 -6.89
CA PRO A 322 97.75 -1.94 -8.09
C PRO A 322 97.31 -0.74 -8.93
N THR A 323 98.00 -0.60 -10.06
CA THR A 323 97.68 0.28 -11.15
C THR A 323 96.19 0.16 -11.47
N GLN A 324 95.54 1.31 -11.43
CA GLN A 324 94.17 1.56 -11.82
C GLN A 324 94.02 1.18 -13.31
N THR A 325 93.62 -0.07 -13.59
CA THR A 325 93.14 -0.47 -14.91
C THR A 325 91.65 -0.22 -14.94
N ASP A 326 91.30 0.90 -15.57
CA ASP A 326 90.00 1.16 -16.17
C ASP A 326 89.57 -0.04 -17.03
N THR A 327 88.42 -0.62 -16.69
CA THR A 327 87.63 -1.39 -17.65
C THR A 327 86.18 -0.94 -17.55
N PRO A 328 85.61 -0.36 -18.64
CA PRO A 328 84.22 0.06 -18.70
C PRO A 328 83.36 -1.12 -19.16
N LEU A 329 82.41 -1.55 -18.34
CA LEU A 329 81.29 -2.41 -18.74
C LEU A 329 80.05 -1.90 -17.98
N ALA A 330 79.25 -1.03 -18.60
CA ALA A 330 78.19 -1.39 -19.54
C ALA A 330 77.01 -2.10 -18.85
N ASP A 331 75.90 -1.36 -18.84
CA ASP A 331 74.55 -1.83 -19.10
C ASP A 331 74.02 -3.02 -18.30
N ARG A 332 73.32 -2.70 -17.20
CA ARG A 332 72.09 -3.41 -16.81
C ARG A 332 71.21 -2.55 -15.89
N GLU A 333 70.95 -1.32 -16.32
CA GLU A 333 69.64 -0.73 -16.06
C GLU A 333 68.63 -1.44 -16.97
N THR A 334 67.44 -1.69 -16.44
CA THR A 334 66.24 -2.21 -17.12
C THR A 334 66.26 -3.69 -17.55
N GLN A 335 65.51 -4.53 -16.81
CA GLN A 335 64.69 -5.68 -17.27
C GLN A 335 64.63 -6.84 -16.24
N GLU A 336 64.23 -6.57 -15.01
CA GLU A 336 63.58 -7.58 -14.14
C GLU A 336 62.38 -6.95 -13.41
N ARG A 337 61.58 -6.18 -14.17
CA ARG A 337 60.29 -5.60 -13.75
C ARG A 337 59.11 -6.01 -14.65
N GLN A 338 59.32 -6.95 -15.55
CA GLN A 338 58.30 -7.54 -16.41
C GLN A 338 58.67 -9.03 -16.53
N TRP A 339 57.69 -9.92 -16.50
CA TRP A 339 57.81 -11.40 -16.47
C TRP A 339 57.81 -12.06 -15.07
N VAL A 340 56.79 -11.75 -14.26
CA VAL A 340 55.87 -12.78 -13.72
C VAL A 340 54.46 -12.17 -13.73
N ASP A 341 54.01 -11.82 -14.92
CA ASP A 341 52.60 -11.75 -15.30
C ASP A 341 52.50 -12.67 -16.52
N GLU A 342 51.50 -13.54 -16.56
CA GLU A 342 51.22 -14.53 -17.63
C GLU A 342 52.09 -15.80 -17.67
N ARG A 343 51.71 -16.81 -16.88
CA ARG A 343 51.26 -18.15 -17.35
C ARG A 343 51.32 -19.16 -16.22
N ASP A 344 50.17 -19.38 -15.59
CA ASP A 344 49.62 -20.72 -15.38
C ASP A 344 48.09 -20.61 -15.36
N PHE A 345 47.56 -20.37 -16.56
CA PHE A 345 46.20 -20.72 -16.96
C PHE A 345 46.31 -21.97 -17.83
N VAL A 346 46.36 -23.16 -17.22
CA VAL A 346 46.00 -24.45 -17.84
C VAL A 346 45.34 -25.34 -16.78
N SER A 347 44.01 -25.32 -16.83
CA SER A 347 43.09 -26.45 -16.57
C SER A 347 43.41 -27.40 -15.40
N GLY A 348 42.99 -27.00 -14.21
CA GLY A 348 42.58 -27.90 -13.14
C GLY A 348 41.12 -27.61 -12.78
N SER A 349 40.19 -28.09 -13.62
CA SER A 349 38.75 -28.06 -13.37
C SER A 349 38.40 -29.06 -12.29
N ASP A 350 38.62 -28.70 -11.04
CA ASP A 350 37.88 -29.23 -9.88
C ASP A 350 38.20 -28.38 -8.65
N GLY A 351 37.22 -27.61 -8.18
CA GLY A 351 37.15 -27.18 -6.78
C GLY A 351 37.29 -25.70 -6.47
N ASN A 352 36.13 -25.07 -6.25
CA ASN A 352 35.80 -24.20 -5.11
C ASN A 352 36.39 -22.78 -4.98
N MET A 353 35.50 -21.91 -4.49
CA MET A 353 35.72 -20.60 -3.84
C MET A 353 36.06 -19.44 -4.78
N PHE A 354 35.03 -18.82 -5.36
CA PHE A 354 34.53 -17.51 -4.94
C PHE A 354 33.28 -17.19 -5.76
N ASP A 355 32.11 -17.44 -5.18
CA ASP A 355 30.89 -16.73 -5.57
C ASP A 355 31.02 -15.31 -4.99
N GLU A 356 31.67 -14.43 -5.74
CA GLU A 356 31.38 -13.00 -5.66
C GLU A 356 30.06 -12.73 -6.41
N GLU A 357 28.95 -13.17 -5.82
CA GLU A 357 27.70 -12.45 -5.95
C GLU A 357 27.72 -11.37 -4.87
N GLU A 358 28.26 -10.20 -5.22
CA GLU A 358 27.85 -8.94 -4.61
C GLU A 358 26.40 -8.67 -5.08
N LYS A 359 25.49 -9.51 -4.57
CA LYS A 359 24.06 -9.26 -4.61
C LYS A 359 23.87 -8.02 -3.77
N TYR A 360 23.53 -6.92 -4.44
CA TYR A 360 22.75 -5.87 -3.85
C TYR A 360 21.58 -6.55 -3.13
N ASP A 361 21.66 -6.63 -1.80
CA ASP A 361 20.49 -6.73 -0.94
C ASP A 361 19.70 -5.43 -1.14
N ALA A 362 19.00 -5.35 -2.27
CA ALA A 362 17.78 -4.58 -2.34
C ALA A 362 16.98 -4.98 -1.09
N PRO A 363 16.44 -4.03 -0.32
CA PRO A 363 15.55 -4.38 0.77
C PRO A 363 14.48 -5.29 0.18
N ILE A 364 14.47 -6.55 0.64
CA ILE A 364 13.33 -7.43 0.44
C ILE A 364 12.21 -6.70 1.16
N GLU A 365 11.46 -5.90 0.42
CA GLU A 365 10.07 -5.63 0.73
C GLU A 365 9.44 -7.03 0.78
N LEU A 366 9.42 -7.59 2.00
CA LEU A 366 8.55 -8.67 2.34
C LEU A 366 7.14 -8.10 2.20
N GLU A 367 6.65 -8.06 0.97
CA GLU A 367 5.25 -8.30 0.68
C GLU A 367 4.95 -9.67 1.29
N VAL A 368 4.63 -9.64 2.58
CA VAL A 368 3.91 -10.71 3.23
C VAL A 368 2.58 -10.75 2.49
N ALA A 369 2.51 -11.53 1.43
CA ALA A 369 1.26 -11.97 0.84
C ALA A 369 0.54 -12.79 1.92
N ILE A 370 -0.25 -12.10 2.74
CA ILE A 370 -1.21 -12.70 3.65
C ILE A 370 -2.31 -13.26 2.76
N ALA A 371 -2.15 -14.52 2.35
CA ALA A 371 -3.19 -15.33 1.70
C ALA A 371 -4.22 -15.83 2.72
#